data_AF-A0A2H6AEQ2-F1
#
_entry.id   AF-A0A2H6AEQ2-F1
#
_cell.length_a   1.000
_cell.length_b   1.000
_cell.length_c   1.000
_cell.angle_alpha   90.00
_cell.angle_beta   90.00
_cell.angle_gamma   90.00
#
_symmetry.space_group_name_H-M   'P 1'
#
loop_
_entity.id
_entity.type
_entity.pdbx_description
1 polymer ?
#
loop_
_entity_poly.entity_id
_entity_poly.type
_entity_poly.pdbx_seq_one_letter_code
_entity_poly.pdbx_strand_id
1 'polypeptide(L)'
;MVSRIATVPYTETRRLWPLTAEAQTYQVGDLIGLTETGYAAIFDQRQPLRFLGISEEQVQVPAAASAGQYRLCVDRPMLLSVRMSNASPHHVGYKAYARSRDEVQLQPGPFGNFAGVIVAVLNSSEVLLAPPHRSRPDVAGVRILPAEGDQVLGRFALHQTLFIPNTVPMTIILPPTTVTQPGDGIRFVKVTGNAAVTLAATAGDTIDGQSTLALTAAGSFAWLLSTGTSWIVLASRTS
;
A
#
# COMPACT_ATOMS: atom_id res chain seq x y z
N MET A 1 -32.58 -21.53 21.64
CA MET A 1 -31.38 -21.17 20.86
C MET A 1 -31.61 -19.76 20.33
N VAL A 2 -31.14 -18.73 21.06
CA VAL A 2 -31.42 -17.33 20.70
C VAL A 2 -30.29 -16.86 19.79
N SER A 3 -30.59 -16.78 18.50
CA SER A 3 -29.79 -16.04 17.53
C SER A 3 -29.66 -14.60 18.02
N ARG A 4 -28.48 -14.22 18.52
CA ARG A 4 -28.17 -12.82 18.76
C ARG A 4 -27.79 -12.20 17.43
N ILE A 5 -28.78 -11.60 16.77
CA ILE A 5 -28.55 -10.44 15.91
C ILE A 5 -27.80 -9.43 16.79
N ALA A 6 -26.49 -9.30 16.59
CA ALA A 6 -25.74 -8.20 17.15
C ALA A 6 -26.15 -6.96 16.36
N THR A 7 -27.08 -6.19 16.93
CA THR A 7 -27.31 -4.80 16.57
C THR A 7 -25.98 -4.08 16.60
N VAL A 8 -25.57 -3.49 15.49
CA VAL A 8 -24.31 -2.75 15.36
C VAL A 8 -24.43 -1.46 16.16
N PRO A 9 -23.75 -1.28 17.32
CA PRO A 9 -23.74 -0.03 18.05
C PRO A 9 -22.36 0.62 17.90
N TYR A 10 -21.80 0.58 16.69
CA TYR A 10 -20.53 1.19 16.38
C TYR A 10 -20.76 2.13 15.22
N THR A 11 -20.49 3.42 15.46
CA THR A 11 -20.09 4.33 14.40
C THR A 11 -19.13 3.60 13.46
N GLU A 12 -19.23 3.80 12.14
CA GLU A 12 -18.48 3.04 11.11
C GLU A 12 -16.94 3.02 11.25
N THR A 13 -16.41 3.69 12.27
CA THR A 13 -15.00 3.89 12.57
C THR A 13 -14.31 2.68 13.22
N ARG A 14 -15.01 1.84 14.00
CA ARG A 14 -14.37 0.78 14.82
C ARG A 14 -14.63 -0.63 14.29
N ARG A 15 -13.56 -1.42 14.12
CA ARG A 15 -13.64 -2.82 13.66
C ARG A 15 -12.60 -3.70 14.33
N LEU A 16 -13.00 -4.92 14.68
CA LEU A 16 -12.08 -5.98 15.12
C LEU A 16 -11.41 -6.63 13.91
N TRP A 17 -10.09 -6.66 13.89
CA TRP A 17 -9.30 -7.26 12.82
C TRP A 17 -8.45 -8.43 13.31
N PRO A 18 -8.36 -9.52 12.54
CA PRO A 18 -7.50 -10.66 12.87
C PRO A 18 -6.03 -10.26 12.71
N LEU A 19 -5.20 -10.55 13.70
CA LEU A 19 -3.77 -10.23 13.71
C LEU A 19 -2.93 -11.29 13.00
N THR A 20 -1.77 -10.91 12.49
CA THR A 20 -0.73 -11.85 12.02
C THR A 20 -0.20 -12.73 13.15
N ALA A 21 0.42 -13.86 12.80
CA ALA A 21 1.11 -14.76 13.73
C ALA A 21 2.43 -14.18 14.32
N GLU A 22 2.89 -13.02 13.83
CA GLU A 22 4.14 -12.42 14.29
C GLU A 22 4.04 -12.01 15.77
N ALA A 23 4.97 -12.52 16.58
CA ALA A 23 5.05 -12.24 18.00
C ALA A 23 5.42 -10.77 18.24
N GLN A 24 4.48 -9.99 18.76
CA GLN A 24 4.67 -8.57 19.04
C GLN A 24 3.61 -8.05 20.01
N THR A 25 3.88 -6.89 20.59
CA THR A 25 2.90 -6.17 21.41
C THR A 25 2.40 -4.96 20.64
N TYR A 26 1.09 -4.91 20.41
CA TYR A 26 0.35 -3.76 19.92
C TYR A 26 0.01 -2.84 21.09
N GLN A 27 0.24 -1.55 20.92
CA GLN A 27 0.00 -0.49 21.90
C GLN A 27 -1.16 0.39 21.41
N VAL A 28 -1.80 1.10 22.35
CA VAL A 28 -2.81 2.10 22.00
C VAL A 28 -2.15 3.23 21.18
N GLY A 29 -2.77 3.59 20.05
CA GLY A 29 -2.28 4.63 19.15
C GLY A 29 -1.34 4.16 18.06
N ASP A 30 -0.96 2.86 18.02
CA ASP A 30 -0.17 2.33 16.92
C ASP A 30 -0.89 2.50 15.58
N LEU A 31 -0.13 2.86 14.54
CA LEU A 31 -0.57 2.77 13.16
C LEU A 31 -0.70 1.29 12.77
N ILE A 32 -1.86 0.91 12.26
CA ILE A 32 -2.17 -0.46 11.85
C ILE A 32 -2.34 -0.56 10.33
N GLY A 33 -1.72 -1.58 9.77
CA GLY A 33 -1.75 -1.94 8.36
C GLY A 33 -2.48 -3.24 8.12
N LEU A 34 -2.97 -3.41 6.90
CA LEU A 34 -3.47 -4.68 6.37
C LEU A 34 -2.37 -5.30 5.50
N THR A 35 -2.04 -6.56 5.76
CA THR A 35 -1.13 -7.36 4.94
C THR A 35 -1.81 -7.90 3.68
N GLU A 36 -1.03 -8.41 2.73
CA GLU A 36 -1.57 -9.07 1.53
C GLU A 36 -2.32 -10.38 1.84
N THR A 37 -2.12 -10.96 3.01
CA THR A 37 -2.87 -12.13 3.49
C THR A 37 -4.19 -11.74 4.17
N GLY A 38 -4.47 -10.45 4.36
CA GLY A 38 -5.71 -9.95 4.97
C GLY A 38 -5.69 -9.88 6.50
N TYR A 39 -4.51 -9.99 7.11
CA TYR A 39 -4.32 -9.84 8.55
C TYR A 39 -3.83 -8.44 8.90
N ALA A 40 -4.14 -7.98 10.10
CA ALA A 40 -3.64 -6.73 10.64
C ALA A 40 -2.23 -6.92 11.21
N ALA A 41 -1.36 -5.94 10.95
CA ALA A 41 0.02 -5.86 11.42
C ALA A 41 0.38 -4.41 11.74
N ILE A 42 1.49 -4.19 12.44
CA ILE A 42 2.04 -2.85 12.66
C ILE A 42 2.33 -2.19 11.30
N PHE A 43 1.89 -0.93 11.12
CA PHE A 43 2.10 -0.16 9.91
C PHE A 43 3.49 0.48 9.89
N ASP A 44 4.47 -0.25 9.38
CA ASP A 44 5.86 0.19 9.28
C ASP A 44 6.42 -0.02 7.86
N GLN A 45 7.73 -0.20 7.71
CA GLN A 45 8.41 -0.41 6.42
C GLN A 45 9.04 -1.81 6.28
N ARG A 46 8.57 -2.82 7.02
CA ARG A 46 9.09 -4.20 6.92
C ARG A 46 8.46 -5.01 5.79
N GLN A 47 7.26 -4.62 5.35
CA GLN A 47 6.51 -5.29 4.29
C GLN A 47 5.52 -4.31 3.64
N PRO A 48 4.97 -4.60 2.45
CA PRO A 48 3.93 -3.76 1.85
C PRO A 48 2.64 -3.88 2.65
N LEU A 49 2.07 -2.73 3.03
CA LEU A 49 0.88 -2.64 3.88
C LEU A 49 -0.08 -1.60 3.34
N ARG A 50 -1.38 -1.86 3.49
CA ARG A 50 -2.43 -0.86 3.27
C ARG A 50 -2.86 -0.26 4.61
N PHE A 51 -2.89 1.06 4.73
CA PHE A 51 -3.32 1.70 5.97
C PHE A 51 -4.72 1.25 6.37
N LEU A 52 -4.87 0.80 7.61
CA LEU A 52 -6.11 0.24 8.14
C LEU A 52 -6.76 1.16 9.17
N GLY A 53 -5.97 1.85 9.98
CA GLY A 53 -6.43 2.70 11.08
C GLY A 53 -5.40 2.76 12.22
N ILE A 54 -5.88 3.03 13.42
CA ILE A 54 -5.08 3.05 14.66
C ILE A 54 -5.58 2.03 15.67
N SER A 55 -4.66 1.50 16.47
CA SER A 55 -4.99 0.60 17.57
C SER A 55 -5.68 1.35 18.71
N GLU A 56 -6.82 0.85 19.18
CA GLU A 56 -7.49 1.41 20.37
C GLU A 56 -7.13 0.69 21.67
N GLU A 57 -6.54 -0.49 21.58
CA GLU A 57 -6.27 -1.34 22.72
C GLU A 57 -4.86 -1.92 22.68
N GLN A 58 -4.42 -2.47 23.80
CA GLN A 58 -3.15 -3.17 23.88
C GLN A 58 -3.39 -4.67 23.73
N VAL A 59 -2.71 -5.32 22.78
CA VAL A 59 -2.79 -6.76 22.55
C VAL A 59 -1.39 -7.33 22.41
N GLN A 60 -1.11 -8.40 23.15
CA GLN A 60 0.14 -9.14 23.01
C GLN A 60 -0.10 -10.42 22.23
N VAL A 61 0.61 -10.57 21.11
CA VAL A 61 0.67 -11.82 20.34
C VAL A 61 1.91 -12.59 20.80
N PRO A 62 1.75 -13.77 21.44
CA PRO A 62 2.89 -14.57 21.89
C PRO A 62 3.59 -15.26 20.71
N ALA A 63 4.81 -15.74 20.95
CA ALA A 63 5.48 -16.65 20.03
C ALA A 63 4.64 -17.92 19.81
N ALA A 64 4.70 -18.47 18.59
CA ALA A 64 3.92 -19.63 18.15
C ALA A 64 2.39 -19.43 18.05
N ALA A 65 1.90 -18.19 18.09
CA ALA A 65 0.49 -17.91 17.76
C ALA A 65 0.17 -18.26 16.31
N SER A 66 -1.07 -18.66 16.04
CA SER A 66 -1.58 -18.85 14.67
C SER A 66 -2.19 -17.55 14.13
N ALA A 67 -2.08 -17.31 12.83
CA ALA A 67 -2.66 -16.13 12.20
C ALA A 67 -4.18 -16.10 12.41
N GLY A 68 -4.71 -14.96 12.86
CA GLY A 68 -6.12 -14.76 13.19
C GLY A 68 -6.60 -15.33 14.52
N GLN A 69 -5.71 -15.97 15.31
CA GLN A 69 -6.02 -16.40 16.68
C GLN A 69 -6.32 -15.20 17.59
N TYR A 70 -5.55 -14.13 17.43
CA TYR A 70 -5.72 -12.87 18.16
C TYR A 70 -6.37 -11.82 17.27
N ARG A 71 -7.08 -10.88 17.89
CA ARG A 71 -7.74 -9.77 17.22
C ARG A 71 -7.42 -8.46 17.91
N LEU A 72 -7.52 -7.38 17.16
CA LEU A 72 -7.31 -6.02 17.65
C LEU A 72 -8.46 -5.12 17.20
N CYS A 73 -8.96 -4.29 18.10
CA CYS A 73 -9.85 -3.19 17.77
C CYS A 73 -9.08 -2.06 17.09
N VAL A 74 -9.46 -1.77 15.84
CA VAL A 74 -8.88 -0.71 15.03
C VAL A 74 -9.91 0.37 14.80
N ASP A 75 -9.55 1.60 15.15
CA ASP A 75 -10.33 2.80 14.85
C ASP A 75 -9.86 3.45 13.55
N ARG A 76 -10.82 4.04 12.83
CA ARG A 76 -10.61 4.72 11.54
C ARG A 76 -11.02 6.18 11.67
N PRO A 77 -10.19 6.99 12.37
CA PRO A 77 -10.52 8.39 12.58
C PRO A 77 -10.53 9.15 11.25
N MET A 78 -11.28 10.25 11.20
CA MET A 78 -11.34 11.12 10.00
C MET A 78 -10.03 11.89 9.78
N LEU A 79 -9.34 12.21 10.88
CA LEU A 79 -8.05 12.87 10.92
C LEU A 79 -7.21 12.21 12.01
N LEU A 80 -5.91 12.09 11.75
CA LEU A 80 -4.98 11.43 12.66
C LEU A 80 -3.83 12.38 13.00
N SER A 81 -3.60 12.61 14.28
CA SER A 81 -2.36 13.26 14.73
C SER A 81 -1.25 12.22 14.79
N VAL A 82 -0.12 12.49 14.14
CA VAL A 82 1.00 11.55 14.07
C VAL A 82 2.33 12.29 14.10
N ARG A 83 3.36 11.63 14.61
CA ARG A 83 4.70 12.18 14.68
C ARG A 83 5.31 12.27 13.29
N MET A 84 5.99 13.38 13.02
CA MET A 84 6.82 13.56 11.84
C MET A 84 7.99 14.48 12.17
N SER A 85 9.21 13.99 11.99
CA SER A 85 10.41 14.80 12.17
C SER A 85 10.46 15.96 11.16
N ASN A 86 10.86 17.15 11.62
CA ASN A 86 11.05 18.36 10.79
C ASN A 86 9.79 18.80 10.02
N ALA A 87 8.62 18.76 10.65
CA ALA A 87 7.40 19.24 10.07
C ALA A 87 7.42 20.77 9.86
N SER A 88 6.96 21.22 8.69
CA SER A 88 6.93 22.63 8.29
C SER A 88 5.60 22.95 7.61
N PRO A 89 5.03 24.16 7.79
CA PRO A 89 3.77 24.54 7.16
C PRO A 89 3.71 24.33 5.64
N HIS A 90 4.85 24.34 4.96
CA HIS A 90 4.93 24.05 3.51
C HIS A 90 4.62 22.59 3.14
N HIS A 91 4.57 21.68 4.10
CA HIS A 91 4.24 20.26 3.87
C HIS A 91 2.73 19.99 3.79
N VAL A 92 1.88 21.00 4.02
CA VAL A 92 0.43 20.82 3.87
C VAL A 92 0.10 20.46 2.42
N GLY A 93 -0.71 19.40 2.25
CA GLY A 93 -1.05 18.80 0.97
C GLY A 93 -0.11 17.67 0.53
N TYR A 94 1.01 17.45 1.23
CA TYR A 94 1.96 16.40 0.86
C TYR A 94 1.47 15.03 1.31
N LYS A 95 1.86 13.99 0.56
CA LYS A 95 1.66 12.60 0.95
C LYS A 95 2.65 12.24 2.06
N ALA A 96 2.15 11.57 3.09
CA ALA A 96 2.95 11.03 4.18
C ALA A 96 2.95 9.50 4.13
N TYR A 97 4.10 8.91 4.40
CA TYR A 97 4.35 7.49 4.38
C TYR A 97 4.77 7.01 5.77
N ALA A 98 4.44 5.78 6.14
CA ALA A 98 4.86 5.22 7.42
C ALA A 98 6.40 5.21 7.55
N ARG A 99 6.92 5.51 8.72
CA ARG A 99 8.34 5.30 9.06
C ARG A 99 8.48 4.23 10.12
N SER A 100 7.66 4.33 11.15
CA SER A 100 7.54 3.40 12.27
C SER A 100 6.07 3.23 12.63
N ARG A 101 5.82 2.46 13.70
CA ARG A 101 4.49 2.26 14.29
C ARG A 101 3.77 3.54 14.74
N ASP A 102 4.47 4.65 14.91
CA ASP A 102 3.96 5.91 15.47
C ASP A 102 4.46 7.18 14.74
N GLU A 103 5.28 7.01 13.69
CA GLU A 103 5.89 8.12 12.95
C GLU A 103 5.67 7.97 11.44
N VAL A 104 5.50 9.10 10.76
CA VAL A 104 5.46 9.22 9.30
C VAL A 104 6.62 10.06 8.77
N GLN A 105 6.86 9.95 7.47
CA GLN A 105 7.88 10.67 6.73
C GLN A 105 7.39 11.07 5.34
N LEU A 106 8.01 12.09 4.75
CA LEU A 106 7.64 12.58 3.42
C LEU A 106 8.20 11.72 2.29
N GLN A 107 9.39 11.16 2.48
CA GLN A 107 10.01 10.29 1.49
C GLN A 107 9.47 8.86 1.65
N PRO A 108 9.02 8.20 0.58
CA PRO A 108 8.57 6.82 0.68
C PRO A 108 9.76 5.94 1.12
N GLY A 109 9.52 5.07 2.10
CA GLY A 109 10.44 3.98 2.41
C GLY A 109 10.40 2.88 1.34
N PRO A 110 11.07 1.74 1.56
CA PRO A 110 11.17 0.63 0.59
C PRO A 110 9.83 0.16 0.01
N PHE A 111 8.76 0.24 0.81
CA PHE A 111 7.42 -0.20 0.40
C PHE A 111 6.45 0.93 0.11
N GLY A 112 6.81 2.18 0.40
CA GLY A 112 5.96 3.34 0.13
C GLY A 112 4.58 3.25 0.82
N ASN A 113 4.52 2.63 2.00
CA ASN A 113 3.29 2.45 2.77
C ASN A 113 2.63 3.79 3.08
N PHE A 114 1.56 4.11 2.36
CA PHE A 114 0.91 5.42 2.37
C PHE A 114 -0.02 5.57 3.58
N ALA A 115 0.29 6.54 4.45
CA ALA A 115 -0.46 6.82 5.67
C ALA A 115 -1.56 7.88 5.50
N GLY A 116 -1.45 8.76 4.50
CA GLY A 116 -2.43 9.81 4.23
C GLY A 116 -1.82 11.10 3.67
N VAL A 117 -2.63 12.14 3.60
CA VAL A 117 -2.21 13.49 3.18
C VAL A 117 -2.17 14.43 4.37
N ILE A 118 -1.12 15.25 4.49
CA ILE A 118 -1.00 16.26 5.54
C ILE A 118 -2.02 17.37 5.32
N VAL A 119 -2.91 17.59 6.28
CA VAL A 119 -3.92 18.66 6.25
C VAL A 119 -3.53 19.86 7.10
N ALA A 120 -2.73 19.64 8.14
CA ALA A 120 -2.20 20.70 9.00
C ALA A 120 -0.89 20.24 9.64
N VAL A 121 -0.03 21.21 9.95
CA VAL A 121 1.16 20.99 10.77
C VAL A 121 0.87 21.58 12.14
N LEU A 122 0.88 20.75 13.18
CA LEU A 122 0.56 21.17 14.54
C LEU A 122 1.77 21.80 15.22
N ASN A 123 2.95 21.20 15.01
CA ASN A 123 4.24 21.68 15.47
C ASN A 123 5.35 21.03 14.62
N SER A 124 6.62 21.34 14.90
CA SER A 124 7.78 20.82 14.14
C SER A 124 7.98 19.29 14.24
N SER A 125 7.25 18.61 15.12
CA SER A 125 7.33 17.17 15.36
C SER A 125 6.03 16.42 15.10
N GLU A 126 4.96 17.10 14.70
CA GLU A 126 3.62 16.53 14.66
C GLU A 126 2.75 17.14 13.56
N VAL A 127 2.05 16.27 12.84
CA VAL A 127 1.18 16.63 11.73
C VAL A 127 -0.18 15.98 11.88
N LEU A 128 -1.19 16.65 11.31
CA LEU A 128 -2.52 16.12 11.16
C LEU A 128 -2.66 15.53 9.76
N LEU A 129 -2.97 14.24 9.67
CA LEU A 129 -3.19 13.53 8.41
C LEU A 129 -4.67 13.29 8.14
N ALA A 130 -5.05 13.39 6.87
CA ALA A 130 -6.25 12.77 6.33
C ALA A 130 -5.91 11.36 5.81
N PRO A 131 -6.40 10.30 6.49
CA PRO A 131 -6.06 8.93 6.11
C PRO A 131 -6.68 8.47 4.78
N PRO A 132 -6.20 7.36 4.19
CA PRO A 132 -6.57 6.95 2.84
C PRO A 132 -8.02 6.49 2.70
N HIS A 133 -8.66 6.04 3.80
CA HIS A 133 -10.07 5.69 3.80
C HIS A 133 -11.01 6.91 3.67
N ARG A 134 -10.49 8.12 3.89
CA ARG A 134 -11.20 9.39 3.63
C ARG A 134 -10.79 10.01 2.28
N SER A 135 -9.57 9.73 1.81
CA SER A 135 -9.14 10.19 0.50
C SER A 135 -9.84 9.37 -0.58
N ARG A 136 -10.32 10.03 -1.62
CA ARG A 136 -11.07 9.37 -2.69
C ARG A 136 -10.23 8.24 -3.35
N PRO A 137 -10.86 7.19 -3.90
CA PRO A 137 -10.17 6.11 -4.63
C PRO A 137 -9.28 6.60 -5.80
N ASP A 138 -9.49 7.81 -6.31
CA ASP A 138 -8.68 8.52 -7.30
C ASP A 138 -7.35 9.07 -6.76
N VAL A 139 -7.07 8.98 -5.46
CA VAL A 139 -5.69 9.12 -4.95
C VAL A 139 -4.96 7.80 -5.19
N ALA A 140 -4.67 7.52 -6.46
CA ALA A 140 -3.81 6.43 -6.87
C ALA A 140 -2.55 6.45 -5.99
N GLY A 141 -2.30 5.34 -5.29
CA GLY A 141 -1.07 5.16 -4.53
C GLY A 141 0.10 5.41 -5.48
N VAL A 142 1.05 6.23 -5.06
CA VAL A 142 2.27 6.43 -5.84
C VAL A 142 3.36 5.66 -5.14
N ARG A 143 4.00 4.75 -5.88
CA ARG A 143 5.17 4.02 -5.40
C ARG A 143 6.31 4.24 -6.38
N ILE A 144 7.49 4.51 -5.84
CA ILE A 144 8.73 4.57 -6.61
C ILE A 144 9.40 3.22 -6.42
N LEU A 145 9.73 2.53 -7.52
CA LEU A 145 10.44 1.27 -7.47
C LEU A 145 11.95 1.51 -7.27
N PRO A 146 12.68 0.54 -6.71
CA PRO A 146 14.15 0.57 -6.70
C PRO A 146 14.71 0.75 -8.12
N ALA A 147 15.85 1.44 -8.23
CA ALA A 147 16.51 1.69 -9.51
C ALA A 147 17.12 0.43 -10.14
N GLU A 148 17.31 -0.63 -9.35
CA GLU A 148 17.98 -1.86 -9.74
C GLU A 148 17.30 -3.07 -9.09
N GLY A 149 17.51 -4.24 -9.70
CA GLY A 149 17.00 -5.52 -9.21
C GLY A 149 15.55 -5.81 -9.59
N ASP A 150 15.30 -7.06 -9.99
CA ASP A 150 13.96 -7.50 -10.38
C ASP A 150 12.94 -7.35 -9.24
N GLN A 151 11.70 -7.04 -9.61
CA GLN A 151 10.61 -6.78 -8.66
C GLN A 151 9.46 -7.75 -8.91
N VAL A 152 8.84 -8.23 -7.82
CA VAL A 152 7.57 -8.97 -7.87
C VAL A 152 6.51 -8.13 -7.20
N LEU A 153 5.45 -7.80 -7.94
CA LEU A 153 4.34 -7.00 -7.46
C LEU A 153 3.24 -7.91 -6.91
N GLY A 154 2.75 -7.59 -5.72
CA GLY A 154 1.55 -8.20 -5.15
C GLY A 154 0.30 -7.32 -5.35
N ARG A 155 -0.82 -7.76 -4.80
CA ARG A 155 -2.14 -7.09 -4.93
C ARG A 155 -2.13 -5.63 -4.48
N PHE A 156 -1.18 -5.20 -3.66
CA PHE A 156 -1.08 -3.80 -3.23
C PHE A 156 -0.53 -2.85 -4.29
N ALA A 157 0.04 -3.37 -5.39
CA ALA A 157 0.36 -2.56 -6.56
C ALA A 157 -0.89 -2.17 -7.37
N LEU A 158 -2.04 -2.82 -7.13
CA LEU A 158 -3.30 -2.50 -7.80
C LEU A 158 -3.75 -1.08 -7.46
N HIS A 159 -4.26 -0.40 -8.48
CA HIS A 159 -4.67 1.00 -8.52
C HIS A 159 -3.56 2.00 -8.18
N GLN A 160 -2.29 1.59 -8.32
CA GLN A 160 -1.14 2.46 -8.11
C GLN A 160 -0.53 2.97 -9.43
N THR A 161 0.14 4.12 -9.33
CA THR A 161 1.12 4.57 -10.32
C THR A 161 2.52 4.27 -9.80
N LEU A 162 3.26 3.48 -10.56
CA LEU A 162 4.62 3.04 -10.28
C LEU A 162 5.61 3.85 -11.10
N PHE A 163 6.44 4.66 -10.45
CA PHE A 163 7.55 5.34 -11.09
C PHE A 163 8.80 4.46 -11.06
N ILE A 164 9.46 4.32 -12.20
CA ILE A 164 10.55 3.37 -12.41
C ILE A 164 11.82 4.14 -12.78
N PRO A 165 12.68 4.46 -11.80
CA PRO A 165 13.90 5.23 -12.02
C PRO A 165 15.09 4.30 -12.34
N ASN A 166 14.90 3.33 -13.24
CA ASN A 166 15.91 2.30 -13.43
C ASN A 166 17.17 2.82 -14.13
N THR A 167 18.31 2.35 -13.64
CA THR A 167 19.65 2.63 -14.19
C THR A 167 20.21 1.45 -14.98
N VAL A 168 19.72 0.24 -14.71
CA VAL A 168 20.06 -1.02 -15.38
C VAL A 168 18.80 -1.74 -15.87
N PRO A 169 18.91 -2.73 -16.78
CA PRO A 169 17.77 -3.53 -17.17
C PRO A 169 17.15 -4.26 -15.98
N MET A 170 15.83 -4.30 -15.91
CA MET A 170 15.11 -4.96 -14.81
C MET A 170 13.80 -5.59 -15.29
N THR A 171 13.36 -6.63 -14.60
CA THR A 171 12.06 -7.26 -14.81
C THR A 171 11.13 -6.96 -13.64
N ILE A 172 9.89 -6.58 -13.95
CA ILE A 172 8.82 -6.37 -12.98
C ILE A 172 7.73 -7.40 -13.26
N ILE A 173 7.57 -8.36 -12.37
CA ILE A 173 6.53 -9.39 -12.45
C ILE A 173 5.23 -8.82 -11.88
N LEU A 174 4.16 -8.86 -12.68
CA LEU A 174 2.82 -8.38 -12.32
C LEU A 174 2.16 -9.30 -11.28
N PRO A 175 1.18 -8.80 -10.49
CA PRO A 175 0.40 -9.65 -9.61
C PRO A 175 -0.28 -10.78 -10.39
N PRO A 176 -0.37 -12.00 -9.82
CA PRO A 176 -1.12 -13.09 -10.45
C PRO A 176 -2.57 -12.66 -10.72
N THR A 177 -3.13 -12.97 -11.89
CA THR A 177 -4.53 -12.61 -12.21
C THR A 177 -5.53 -13.21 -11.22
N THR A 178 -5.18 -14.35 -10.62
CA THR A 178 -5.96 -15.04 -9.58
C THR A 178 -6.17 -14.24 -8.29
N VAL A 179 -5.35 -13.21 -8.04
CA VAL A 179 -5.50 -12.30 -6.88
C VAL A 179 -6.03 -10.92 -7.27
N THR A 180 -6.45 -10.75 -8.52
CA THR A 180 -7.02 -9.51 -9.07
C THR A 180 -8.50 -9.69 -9.41
N GLN A 181 -9.19 -8.58 -9.63
CA GLN A 181 -10.56 -8.55 -10.15
C GLN A 181 -10.60 -7.84 -11.51
N PRO A 182 -11.61 -8.15 -12.36
CA PRO A 182 -11.84 -7.39 -13.57
C PRO A 182 -12.01 -5.89 -13.24
N GLY A 183 -11.19 -5.05 -13.86
CA GLY A 183 -11.18 -3.60 -13.60
C GLY A 183 -10.04 -3.11 -12.70
N ASP A 184 -9.24 -4.00 -12.12
CA ASP A 184 -8.07 -3.59 -11.35
C ASP A 184 -6.96 -3.09 -12.27
N GLY A 185 -6.51 -1.85 -12.08
CA GLY A 185 -5.54 -1.21 -12.97
C GLY A 185 -4.19 -0.94 -12.32
N ILE A 186 -3.09 -0.99 -13.07
CA ILE A 186 -1.77 -0.55 -12.62
C ILE A 186 -1.16 0.35 -13.70
N ARG A 187 -0.61 1.49 -13.30
CA ARG A 187 0.12 2.38 -14.20
C ARG A 187 1.62 2.32 -13.93
N PHE A 188 2.40 2.17 -14.98
CA PHE A 188 3.86 2.17 -14.97
C PHE A 188 4.37 3.39 -15.71
N VAL A 189 5.33 4.12 -15.13
CA VAL A 189 5.97 5.28 -15.76
C VAL A 189 7.47 5.18 -15.55
N LYS A 190 8.20 4.96 -16.64
CA LYS A 190 9.66 4.97 -16.65
C LYS A 190 10.14 6.42 -16.65
N VAL A 191 10.88 6.81 -15.61
CA VAL A 191 11.26 8.22 -15.39
C VAL A 191 12.71 8.54 -15.75
N THR A 192 13.58 7.52 -15.87
CA THR A 192 15.00 7.72 -16.17
C THR A 192 15.56 6.64 -17.09
N GLY A 193 16.68 6.96 -17.75
CA GLY A 193 17.58 6.02 -18.42
C GLY A 193 17.03 5.35 -19.68
N ASN A 194 17.94 4.80 -20.50
CA ASN A 194 17.58 4.00 -21.69
C ASN A 194 17.60 2.49 -21.42
N ALA A 195 17.89 2.08 -20.18
CA ALA A 195 17.91 0.67 -19.81
C ALA A 195 16.49 0.11 -19.81
N ALA A 196 16.29 -1.03 -20.46
CA ALA A 196 14.96 -1.61 -20.68
C ALA A 196 14.32 -2.10 -19.36
N VAL A 197 13.04 -1.81 -19.19
CA VAL A 197 12.21 -2.42 -18.15
C VAL A 197 11.28 -3.41 -18.82
N THR A 198 11.33 -4.66 -18.38
CA THR A 198 10.43 -5.72 -18.85
C THR A 198 9.31 -5.91 -17.85
N LEU A 199 8.08 -5.55 -18.21
CA LEU A 199 6.89 -5.95 -17.47
C LEU A 199 6.59 -7.40 -17.85
N ALA A 200 6.54 -8.31 -16.88
CA ALA A 200 6.30 -9.73 -17.11
C ALA A 200 4.99 -10.17 -16.45
N ALA A 201 4.18 -10.93 -17.17
CA ALA A 201 3.05 -11.62 -16.56
C ALA A 201 3.56 -12.69 -15.58
N THR A 202 2.81 -12.97 -14.52
CA THR A 202 3.08 -14.14 -13.67
C THR A 202 2.96 -15.41 -14.53
N ALA A 203 3.68 -16.48 -14.19
CA ALA A 203 3.64 -17.75 -14.92
C ALA A 203 2.19 -18.25 -15.12
N GLY A 204 1.78 -18.42 -16.38
CA GLY A 204 0.43 -18.83 -16.77
C GLY A 204 -0.51 -17.67 -17.13
N ASP A 205 -0.15 -16.43 -16.78
CA ASP A 205 -0.88 -15.21 -17.17
C ASP A 205 -0.33 -14.62 -18.48
N THR A 206 -1.06 -13.64 -19.04
CA THR A 206 -0.64 -12.90 -20.23
C THR A 206 -0.92 -11.41 -20.12
N ILE A 207 -0.20 -10.59 -20.90
CA ILE A 207 -0.43 -9.17 -21.18
C ILE A 207 -0.76 -9.06 -22.68
N ASP A 208 -2.02 -8.80 -23.03
CA ASP A 208 -2.51 -8.82 -24.42
C ASP A 208 -2.09 -10.10 -25.20
N GLY A 209 -2.17 -11.25 -24.53
CA GLY A 209 -1.78 -12.55 -25.10
C GLY A 209 -0.27 -12.80 -25.18
N GLN A 210 0.57 -11.85 -24.75
CA GLN A 210 2.02 -12.00 -24.66
C GLN A 210 2.45 -12.27 -23.21
N SER A 211 3.65 -12.83 -23.02
CA SER A 211 4.21 -13.04 -21.67
C SER A 211 4.84 -11.77 -21.08
N THR A 212 5.21 -10.80 -21.93
CA THR A 212 5.94 -9.61 -21.51
C THR A 212 5.58 -8.36 -22.32
N LEU A 213 5.84 -7.19 -21.74
CA LEU A 213 5.76 -5.88 -22.37
C LEU A 213 6.99 -5.04 -21.97
N ALA A 214 7.71 -4.48 -22.93
CA ALA A 214 8.92 -3.70 -22.67
C ALA A 214 8.67 -2.18 -22.64
N LEU A 215 9.29 -1.47 -21.69
CA LEU A 215 9.40 -0.02 -21.63
C LEU A 215 10.88 0.36 -21.78
N THR A 216 11.25 0.97 -22.91
CA THR A 216 12.67 1.13 -23.28
C THR A 216 13.17 2.56 -23.15
N ALA A 217 12.34 3.56 -23.45
CA ALA A 217 12.72 4.96 -23.41
C ALA A 217 12.35 5.65 -22.09
N ALA A 218 13.07 6.71 -21.74
CA ALA A 218 12.65 7.60 -20.67
C ALA A 218 11.31 8.28 -21.04
N GLY A 219 10.36 8.32 -20.11
CA GLY A 219 9.00 8.79 -20.37
C GLY A 219 8.08 7.73 -20.99
N SER A 220 8.57 6.52 -21.25
CA SER A 220 7.70 5.39 -21.59
C SER A 220 6.75 5.06 -20.43
N PHE A 221 5.52 4.66 -20.78
CA PHE A 221 4.52 4.29 -19.79
C PHE A 221 3.65 3.14 -20.32
N ALA A 222 3.02 2.43 -19.39
CA ALA A 222 1.95 1.48 -19.69
C ALA A 222 0.87 1.60 -18.61
N TRP A 223 -0.39 1.57 -19.03
CA TRP A 223 -1.52 1.39 -18.14
C TRP A 223 -2.14 0.04 -18.44
N LEU A 224 -1.99 -0.88 -17.49
CA LEU A 224 -2.54 -2.21 -17.56
C LEU A 224 -3.83 -2.29 -16.77
N LEU A 225 -4.77 -3.10 -17.25
CA LEU A 225 -6.00 -3.46 -16.55
C LEU A 225 -6.10 -4.98 -16.48
N SER A 226 -6.44 -5.52 -15.32
CA SER A 226 -6.77 -6.94 -15.20
C SER A 226 -8.21 -7.19 -15.67
N THR A 227 -8.41 -8.27 -16.40
CA THR A 227 -9.72 -8.84 -16.75
C THR A 227 -10.16 -9.93 -15.76
N GLY A 228 -9.33 -10.23 -14.75
CA GLY A 228 -9.48 -11.38 -13.85
C GLY A 228 -8.90 -12.70 -14.41
N THR A 229 -8.51 -12.73 -15.69
CA THR A 229 -7.88 -13.90 -16.34
C THR A 229 -6.66 -13.53 -17.20
N SER A 230 -6.50 -12.26 -17.55
CA SER A 230 -5.37 -11.71 -18.28
C SER A 230 -5.19 -10.23 -17.94
N TRP A 231 -4.06 -9.67 -18.35
CA TRP A 231 -3.82 -8.23 -18.36
C TRP A 231 -4.04 -7.69 -19.77
N ILE A 232 -4.67 -6.52 -19.87
CA ILE A 232 -4.83 -5.79 -21.12
C ILE A 232 -4.14 -4.42 -21.04
N VAL A 233 -3.54 -3.96 -22.14
CA VAL A 233 -2.93 -2.63 -22.21
C VAL A 233 -4.01 -1.62 -22.63
N LEU A 234 -4.39 -0.72 -21.72
CA LEU A 234 -5.33 0.35 -22.03
C LEU A 234 -4.69 1.52 -22.78
N ALA A 235 -3.45 1.83 -22.41
CA ALA A 235 -2.65 2.87 -23.03
C ALA A 235 -1.17 2.60 -22.81
N SER A 236 -0.34 2.84 -23.80
CA SER A 236 1.11 2.72 -23.64
C SER A 236 1.87 3.64 -24.57
N ARG A 237 3.10 3.93 -24.16
CA ARG A 237 4.17 4.49 -24.99
C ARG A 237 5.44 3.75 -24.63
N THR A 238 5.97 2.97 -25.56
CA THR A 238 7.12 2.07 -25.32
C THR A 238 8.43 2.60 -25.91
N SER A 239 8.37 3.68 -26.70
CA SER A 239 9.48 4.43 -27.31
C SER A 239 9.23 5.94 -27.36
#